data_AF-T1BZ12-F1
#
_entry.id   AF-T1BZ12-F1
#
_cell.length_a   1.000
_cell.length_b   1.000
_cell.length_c   1.000
_cell.angle_alpha   90.00
_cell.angle_beta   90.00
_cell.angle_gamma   90.00
#
_symmetry.space_group_name_H-M   'P 1'
#
loop_
_entity.id
_entity.type
_entity.pdbx_description
1 polymer ?
#
loop_
_entity_poly.entity_id
_entity_poly.type
_entity_poly.pdbx_seq_one_letter_code
_entity_poly.pdbx_strand_id
1 'polypeptide(L)'
;MTRKIHAILNPNAGGGYASNIWPHVKSTFSDYDFTYSITQKHGDAELFAEEAIIRGAEFIAVVGGDGTLNEVVQSCARENIVVIPVSAGTGSDFIRNFSINREESIRDMIDGDTFVNI
;
A
#
# COMPACT_ATOMS: atom_id res chain seq x y z
N MET A 1 16.77 12.70 3.96
CA MET A 1 15.55 13.20 3.27
C MET A 1 14.39 12.37 3.80
N THR A 2 13.24 12.98 4.05
CA THR A 2 12.06 12.25 4.51
C THR A 2 11.42 11.59 3.28
N ARG A 3 11.30 10.26 3.28
CA ARG A 3 10.68 9.49 2.17
C ARG A 3 9.19 9.82 2.06
N LYS A 4 8.67 9.97 0.85
CA LYS A 4 7.26 10.30 0.57
C LYS A 4 6.41 9.06 0.32
N ILE A 5 5.37 8.90 1.14
CA ILE A 5 4.54 7.69 1.15
C ILE A 5 3.07 8.08 1.01
N HIS A 6 2.37 7.39 0.11
CA HIS A 6 0.91 7.44 0.06
C HIS A 6 0.32 6.05 0.34
N ALA A 7 -0.62 5.96 1.27
CA ALA A 7 -1.36 4.72 1.51
C ALA A 7 -2.76 4.76 0.87
N ILE A 8 -3.16 3.66 0.25
CA ILE A 8 -4.49 3.48 -0.34
C ILE A 8 -5.20 2.37 0.42
N LEU A 9 -6.24 2.72 1.16
CA LEU A 9 -7.02 1.81 1.99
C LEU A 9 -8.31 1.39 1.28
N ASN A 10 -8.50 0.08 1.09
CA ASN A 10 -9.82 -0.49 0.86
C ASN A 10 -10.42 -0.97 2.19
N PRO A 11 -11.35 -0.23 2.81
CA PRO A 11 -11.85 -0.54 4.14
C PRO A 11 -12.63 -1.85 4.21
N ASN A 12 -13.16 -2.32 3.07
CA ASN A 12 -13.97 -3.54 2.95
C ASN A 12 -13.13 -4.80 2.71
N ALA A 13 -11.83 -4.66 2.42
CA ALA A 13 -10.96 -5.80 2.14
C ALA A 13 -10.87 -6.76 3.35
N GLY A 14 -10.87 -8.06 3.04
CA GLY A 14 -10.90 -9.12 4.05
C GLY A 14 -12.14 -9.12 4.94
N GLY A 15 -13.28 -8.61 4.44
CA GLY A 15 -14.51 -8.51 5.24
C GLY A 15 -14.43 -7.45 6.34
N GLY A 16 -13.65 -6.38 6.13
CA GLY A 16 -13.46 -5.29 7.09
C GLY A 16 -12.19 -5.38 7.92
N TYR A 17 -11.40 -6.45 7.77
CA TYR A 17 -10.14 -6.60 8.50
C TYR A 17 -9.14 -5.47 8.19
N ALA A 18 -9.15 -4.93 6.96
CA ALA A 18 -8.32 -3.79 6.57
C ALA A 18 -8.55 -2.58 7.47
N SER A 19 -9.82 -2.26 7.73
CA SER A 19 -10.20 -1.18 8.64
C SER A 19 -9.75 -1.44 10.08
N ASN A 20 -9.76 -2.70 10.52
CA ASN A 20 -9.35 -3.07 11.88
C ASN A 20 -7.84 -2.89 12.10
N ILE A 21 -7.01 -3.26 11.12
CA ILE A 21 -5.55 -3.11 11.24
C ILE A 21 -5.06 -1.70 10.88
N TRP A 22 -5.87 -0.91 10.18
CA TRP A 22 -5.48 0.38 9.65
C TRP A 22 -4.88 1.34 10.70
N PRO A 23 -5.42 1.49 11.93
CA PRO A 23 -4.80 2.38 12.92
C PRO A 23 -3.35 2.01 13.25
N HIS A 24 -3.04 0.72 13.28
CA HIS A 24 -1.69 0.20 13.55
C HIS A 24 -0.78 0.37 12.33
N VAL A 25 -1.26 0.02 11.14
CA VAL A 25 -0.53 0.25 9.88
C VAL A 25 -0.23 1.74 9.70
N LYS A 26 -1.20 2.62 9.98
CA LYS A 26 -1.01 4.07 9.88
C LYS A 26 0.09 4.58 10.83
N SER A 27 0.24 3.99 12.01
CA SER A 27 1.31 4.40 12.94
C SER A 27 2.71 4.05 12.45
N THR A 28 2.87 3.04 11.57
CA THR A 28 4.20 2.71 11.03
C THR A 28 4.78 3.86 10.21
N PHE A 29 3.91 4.69 9.65
CA PHE A 29 4.30 5.78 8.76
C PHE A 29 4.53 7.13 9.44
N SER A 30 4.49 7.21 10.78
CA SER A 30 4.57 8.47 11.54
C SER A 30 5.85 9.28 11.30
N ASP A 31 6.92 8.60 10.88
CA ASP A 31 8.26 9.18 10.72
C ASP A 31 8.56 9.61 9.27
N TYR A 32 7.58 9.48 8.36
CA TYR A 32 7.71 9.77 6.93
C TYR A 32 6.78 10.91 6.48
N ASP A 33 6.96 11.42 5.26
CA ASP A 33 6.04 12.36 4.63
C ASP A 33 4.84 11.57 4.10
N PHE A 34 3.84 11.41 4.96
CA PHE A 34 2.78 10.43 4.81
C PHE A 34 1.43 11.06 4.51
N THR A 35 0.77 10.55 3.46
CA THR A 35 -0.62 10.84 3.12
C THR A 35 -1.40 9.55 2.86
N TYR A 36 -2.73 9.61 2.85
CA TYR A 36 -3.53 8.44 2.53
C TYR A 36 -4.88 8.79 1.91
N SER A 37 -5.46 7.82 1.23
CA SER A 37 -6.80 7.85 0.64
C SER A 37 -7.58 6.58 1.02
N ILE A 38 -8.91 6.67 0.98
CA ILE A 38 -9.81 5.55 1.30
C ILE A 38 -10.73 5.33 0.10
N THR A 39 -10.69 4.14 -0.48
CA THR A 39 -11.54 3.77 -1.62
C THR A 39 -12.99 3.64 -1.19
N GLN A 40 -13.91 4.08 -2.03
CA GLN A 40 -15.35 3.94 -1.88
C GLN A 40 -15.95 2.99 -2.92
N LYS A 41 -15.32 2.87 -4.08
CA LYS A 41 -15.76 2.04 -5.21
C LYS A 41 -14.57 1.50 -6.01
N HIS A 42 -14.85 0.58 -6.91
CA HIS A 42 -13.89 0.07 -7.90
C HIS A 42 -13.35 1.21 -8.78
N GLY A 43 -12.04 1.18 -9.03
CA GLY A 43 -11.30 2.19 -9.81
C GLY A 43 -10.78 3.36 -8.97
N ASP A 44 -11.20 3.49 -7.72
CA ASP A 44 -10.68 4.55 -6.84
C ASP A 44 -9.19 4.34 -6.53
N ALA A 45 -8.72 3.09 -6.42
CA ALA A 45 -7.32 2.83 -6.07
C ALA A 45 -6.37 3.20 -7.23
N GLU A 46 -6.80 2.96 -8.46
CA GLU A 46 -6.09 3.38 -9.68
C GLU A 46 -5.97 4.92 -9.72
N LEU A 47 -7.10 5.62 -9.54
CA LEU A 47 -7.14 7.09 -9.50
C LEU A 47 -6.24 7.67 -8.40
N PHE A 48 -6.31 7.13 -7.19
CA PHE A 48 -5.51 7.62 -6.08
C PHE A 48 -4.01 7.33 -6.25
N ALA A 49 -3.66 6.22 -6.90
CA ALA A 49 -2.27 5.93 -7.24
C ALA A 49 -1.72 6.96 -8.23
N GLU A 50 -2.47 7.29 -9.29
CA GLU A 50 -2.08 8.34 -10.23
C GLU A 50 -1.89 9.70 -9.55
N GLU A 51 -2.82 10.09 -8.68
CA GLU A 51 -2.71 11.33 -7.91
C GLU A 51 -1.48 11.35 -6.99
N ALA A 52 -1.16 10.21 -6.35
CA ALA A 52 0.01 10.08 -5.48
C ALA A 52 1.32 10.21 -6.27
N ILE A 53 1.40 9.56 -7.44
CA ILE A 53 2.54 9.67 -8.38
C ILE A 53 2.75 11.13 -8.78
N ILE A 54 1.70 11.84 -9.20
CA ILE A 54 1.78 13.25 -9.59
C ILE A 54 2.26 14.14 -8.43
N ARG A 55 1.89 13.81 -7.18
CA ARG A 55 2.34 14.51 -5.97
C ARG A 55 3.76 14.14 -5.53
N GLY A 56 4.41 13.23 -6.26
CA GLY A 56 5.79 12.81 -6.03
C GLY A 56 5.93 11.80 -4.89
N ALA A 57 4.95 10.90 -4.72
CA ALA A 57 5.12 9.74 -3.85
C ALA A 57 6.24 8.83 -4.38
N GLU A 58 7.09 8.36 -3.48
CA GLU A 58 8.15 7.38 -3.78
C GLU A 58 7.66 5.95 -3.47
N PHE A 59 6.71 5.84 -2.54
CA PHE A 59 6.12 4.58 -2.09
C PHE A 59 4.60 4.68 -2.09
N ILE A 60 3.94 3.63 -2.59
CA ILE A 60 2.49 3.43 -2.42
C ILE A 60 2.25 2.18 -1.57
N ALA A 61 1.67 2.38 -0.39
CA ALA A 61 1.24 1.28 0.48
C ALA A 61 -0.21 0.91 0.17
N VAL A 62 -0.45 -0.34 -0.25
CA VAL A 62 -1.78 -0.83 -0.59
C VAL A 62 -2.36 -1.61 0.58
N VAL A 63 -3.29 -1.01 1.32
CA VAL A 63 -3.98 -1.66 2.43
C VAL A 63 -5.29 -2.25 1.91
N GLY A 64 -5.22 -3.48 1.38
CA GLY A 64 -6.34 -4.07 0.64
C GLY A 64 -6.17 -5.56 0.36
N GLY A 65 -6.89 -6.04 -0.66
CA GLY A 65 -6.71 -7.36 -1.25
C GLY A 65 -6.24 -7.27 -2.70
N ASP A 66 -6.19 -8.41 -3.38
CA ASP A 66 -5.60 -8.53 -4.73
C ASP A 66 -6.23 -7.59 -5.76
N GLY A 67 -7.54 -7.35 -5.69
CA GLY A 67 -8.22 -6.40 -6.58
C GLY A 67 -7.73 -4.96 -6.42
N THR A 68 -7.56 -4.50 -5.17
CA THR A 68 -7.02 -3.16 -4.88
C THR A 68 -5.54 -3.07 -5.28
N LEU A 69 -4.77 -4.13 -5.06
CA LEU A 69 -3.38 -4.20 -5.52
C LEU A 69 -3.29 -4.13 -7.05
N ASN A 70 -4.16 -4.86 -7.76
CA ASN A 70 -4.19 -4.84 -9.21
C ASN A 70 -4.46 -3.43 -9.74
N GLU A 71 -5.48 -2.74 -9.22
CA GLU A 71 -5.79 -1.35 -9.59
C GLU A 71 -4.56 -0.42 -9.42
N VAL A 72 -3.83 -0.53 -8.30
CA VAL A 72 -2.63 0.29 -8.05
C VAL A 72 -1.48 -0.05 -9.00
N VAL A 73 -1.23 -1.34 -9.23
CA VAL A 73 -0.13 -1.78 -10.10
C VAL A 73 -0.33 -1.29 -11.54
N GLN A 74 -1.56 -1.19 -12.03
CA GLN A 74 -1.84 -0.64 -13.36
C GLN A 74 -1.35 0.80 -13.51
N SER A 75 -1.55 1.66 -12.50
CA SER A 75 -1.03 3.04 -12.50
C SER A 75 0.48 3.10 -12.33
N CYS A 76 1.07 2.16 -11.60
CA CYS A 76 2.50 2.15 -11.27
C CYS A 76 3.40 1.49 -12.32
N ALA A 77 2.85 0.72 -13.26
CA ALA A 77 3.61 -0.18 -14.14
C ALA A 77 4.72 0.48 -14.99
N ARG A 78 4.67 1.81 -15.18
CA ARG A 78 5.67 2.58 -15.95
C ARG A 78 6.39 3.63 -15.13
N GLU A 79 6.13 3.67 -13.82
CA GLU A 79 6.60 4.71 -12.93
C GLU A 79 7.69 4.16 -12.00
N ASN A 80 8.63 5.01 -11.60
CA ASN A 80 9.68 4.64 -10.65
C ASN A 80 9.16 4.76 -9.21
N ILE A 81 8.18 3.90 -8.86
CA ILE A 81 7.50 3.91 -7.58
C ILE A 81 7.48 2.52 -6.96
N VAL A 82 7.65 2.45 -5.64
CA VAL A 82 7.67 1.18 -4.90
C VAL A 82 6.28 0.88 -4.37
N VAL A 83 5.74 -0.27 -4.75
CA VAL A 83 4.45 -0.74 -4.23
C VAL A 83 4.65 -1.65 -3.02
N ILE A 84 4.06 -1.29 -1.89
CA ILE A 84 4.10 -2.04 -0.63
C ILE A 84 2.72 -2.67 -0.39
N PRO A 85 2.53 -3.97 -0.65
CA PRO A 85 1.27 -4.63 -0.32
C PRO A 85 1.16 -4.84 1.19
N VAL A 86 0.16 -4.21 1.82
CA VAL A 86 -0.21 -4.42 3.22
C VAL A 86 -1.51 -5.17 3.25
N SER A 87 -1.41 -6.47 3.44
CA SER A 87 -2.57 -7.29 3.12
C SER A 87 -3.53 -7.44 4.29
N ALA A 88 -4.79 -7.25 3.94
CA ALA A 88 -5.88 -7.33 4.88
C ALA A 88 -6.79 -8.56 4.65
N GLY A 89 -6.45 -9.44 3.71
CA GLY A 89 -7.23 -10.63 3.39
C GLY A 89 -6.82 -11.87 4.18
N THR A 90 -7.76 -12.77 4.46
CA THR A 90 -7.50 -14.12 4.99
C THR A 90 -7.09 -15.13 3.91
N GLY A 91 -7.22 -14.77 2.62
CA GLY A 91 -7.06 -15.67 1.47
C GLY A 91 -6.11 -15.21 0.36
N SER A 92 -5.33 -14.14 0.53
CA SER A 92 -4.38 -13.75 -0.52
C SER A 92 -3.23 -14.75 -0.58
N ASP A 93 -3.23 -15.58 -1.62
CA ASP A 93 -2.09 -16.41 -2.02
C ASP A 93 -0.81 -15.55 -2.22
N PHE A 94 -0.97 -14.24 -2.47
CA PHE A 94 0.14 -13.29 -2.52
C PHE A 94 0.89 -13.19 -1.17
N ILE A 95 0.21 -13.16 -0.03
CA ILE A 95 0.88 -13.03 1.29
C ILE A 95 1.44 -14.34 1.78
N ARG A 96 0.77 -15.47 1.48
CA ARG A 96 1.30 -16.80 1.85
C ARG A 96 2.70 -17.01 1.28
N ASN A 97 3.00 -16.33 0.17
CA ASN A 97 4.31 -16.33 -0.47
C ASN A 97 5.18 -15.12 -0.08
N PHE A 98 4.59 -13.98 0.31
CA PHE A 98 5.30 -12.75 0.71
C PHE A 98 4.93 -12.31 2.14
N SER A 99 5.82 -12.61 3.11
CA SER A 99 5.67 -12.39 4.56
C SER A 99 5.65 -10.90 5.01
N ILE A 100 4.90 -10.02 4.37
CA ILE A 100 4.86 -8.58 4.68
C ILE A 100 3.62 -8.30 5.56
N ASN A 101 3.66 -8.73 6.82
CA ASN A 101 2.59 -8.53 7.81
C ASN A 101 3.08 -7.91 9.12
N ARG A 102 4.30 -7.37 9.15
CA ARG A 102 4.89 -6.75 10.34
C ARG A 102 5.28 -5.31 10.06
N GLU A 103 5.09 -4.44 11.04
CA GLU A 103 5.50 -3.03 10.97
C GLU A 103 6.98 -2.89 10.59
N GLU A 104 7.83 -3.73 11.17
CA GLU A 104 9.25 -3.83 10.85
C GLU A 104 9.46 -4.11 9.35
N SER A 105 8.72 -5.05 8.76
CA SER A 105 8.83 -5.36 7.34
C SER A 105 8.39 -4.21 6.43
N ILE A 106 7.39 -3.42 6.84
CA ILE A 106 6.98 -2.22 6.09
C ILE A 106 8.08 -1.16 6.12
N ARG A 107 8.64 -0.91 7.32
CA ARG A 107 9.74 0.05 7.49
C ARG A 107 11.00 -0.41 6.77
N ASP A 108 11.33 -1.70 6.81
CA ASP A 108 12.47 -2.28 6.10
C ASP A 108 12.32 -2.14 4.57
N MET A 109 11.11 -2.28 4.01
CA MET A 109 10.87 -2.01 2.59
C MET A 109 11.04 -0.54 2.24
N ILE A 110 10.62 0.35 3.14
CA ILE A 110 10.78 1.79 2.96
C ILE A 110 12.24 2.17 3.07
N ASP A 111 12.98 1.68 4.07
CA ASP A 111 14.31 2.16 4.42
C ASP A 111 15.46 1.35 3.81
N GLY A 112 15.23 0.07 3.51
CA GLY A 112 16.26 -0.93 3.23
C GLY A 112 16.47 -1.28 1.75
N ASP A 113 15.96 -0.49 0.80
CA ASP A 113 16.09 -0.73 -0.65
C ASP A 113 15.72 -2.19 -1.07
N THR A 114 14.82 -2.82 -0.30
CA THR A 114 14.36 -4.18 -0.56
C THR A 114 13.11 -4.11 -1.42
N PHE A 115 13.32 -4.21 -2.73
CA PHE A 115 12.25 -4.09 -3.73
C PHE A 115 11.74 -5.47 -4.14
N VAL A 116 10.42 -5.64 -4.15
CA VAL A 116 9.79 -6.64 -5.01
C VAL A 116 9.62 -5.97 -6.36
N ASN A 117 10.54 -6.24 -7.30
CA ASN A 117 10.30 -5.93 -8.71
C ASN A 117 9.19 -6.87 -9.19
N ILE A 118 8.06 -6.29 -9.61
CA ILE A 118 6.93 -7.00 -10.20
C ILE A 118 7.09 -6.98 -11.73
#